data_AF-A0A699Y0D9-F1
#
_entry.id   AF-A0A699Y0D9-F1
#
_cell.length_a   1.000
_cell.length_b   1.000
_cell.length_c   1.000
_cell.angle_alpha   90.00
_cell.angle_beta   90.00
_cell.angle_gamma   90.00
#
_symmetry.space_group_name_H-M   'P 1'
#
loop_
_entity.id
_entity.type
_entity.pdbx_description
1 polymer ?
#
loop_
_entity_poly.entity_id
_entity_poly.type
_entity_poly.pdbx_seq_one_letter_code
_entity_poly.pdbx_strand_id
1 'polypeptide(L)' 'MDMVNVDFEWFDPNPAVDFHGLKTLLRQLLDIDNQLFDLSELADLILSQPLLGSTVKVDGAETDPYAFLTVLN' A
#
# COMPACT_ATOMS: atom_id res chain seq x y z
N MET A 1 14.10 -7.05 30.15
CA MET A 1 13.33 -7.23 28.90
C MET A 1 13.02 -5.85 28.41
N ASP A 2 13.66 -5.42 27.33
CA ASP A 2 13.23 -4.21 26.64
C ASP A 2 11.89 -4.50 25.96
N MET A 3 10.88 -3.66 26.21
CA MET A 3 9.59 -3.77 25.53
C MET A 3 9.73 -3.23 24.11
N VAL A 4 9.31 -4.03 23.12
CA VAL A 4 9.19 -3.57 21.74
C VAL A 4 7.86 -2.82 21.61
N ASN A 5 7.91 -1.55 21.20
CA ASN A 5 6.73 -0.79 20.84
C ASN A 5 6.54 -0.88 19.32
N VAL A 6 5.33 -1.23 18.90
CA VAL A 6 4.92 -1.25 17.50
C VAL A 6 3.65 -0.43 17.41
N ASP A 7 3.75 0.73 16.78
CA ASP A 7 2.62 1.62 16.57
C ASP A 7 2.13 1.45 15.13
N PHE A 8 0.84 1.17 14.96
CA PHE A 8 0.23 1.16 13.64
C PHE A 8 -0.27 2.56 13.35
N GLU A 9 0.33 3.20 12.35
CA GLU A 9 0.03 4.57 11.95
C GLU A 9 -0.62 4.59 10.56
N TRP A 10 -1.54 5.53 10.34
CA TRP A 10 -2.26 5.69 9.09
C TRP A 10 -1.69 6.86 8.30
N PHE A 11 -1.48 6.64 7.01
CA PHE A 11 -0.99 7.66 6.08
C PHE A 11 -1.82 7.66 4.80
N ASP A 12 -1.86 8.81 4.13
CA ASP A 12 -2.37 8.87 2.75
C ASP A 12 -1.44 8.07 1.82
N PRO A 13 -1.95 7.48 0.72
CA PRO A 13 -1.11 6.86 -0.31
C PRO A 13 -0.08 7.85 -0.86
N ASN A 14 1.20 7.48 -0.82
CA ASN A 14 2.32 8.31 -1.24
C ASN A 14 3.01 7.74 -2.50
N PRO A 15 2.84 8.37 -3.68
CA PRO A 15 3.43 7.89 -4.94
C PRO A 15 4.97 7.79 -4.93
N ALA A 16 5.66 8.55 -4.07
CA ALA A 16 7.11 8.54 -3.99
C ALA A 16 7.67 7.30 -3.26
N VAL A 17 6.83 6.60 -2.49
CA VAL A 17 7.26 5.54 -1.57
C VAL A 17 6.49 4.24 -1.81
N ASP A 18 5.17 4.31 -1.96
CA ASP A 18 4.27 3.18 -1.75
C ASP A 18 4.13 2.22 -2.95
N PHE A 19 4.68 2.57 -4.12
CA PHE A 19 4.46 1.82 -5.36
C PHE A 19 4.80 0.33 -5.22
N HIS A 20 5.95 0.00 -4.64
CA HIS A 20 6.42 -1.38 -4.54
C HIS A 20 5.62 -2.18 -3.50
N GLY A 21 5.32 -1.56 -2.36
CA GLY A 21 4.44 -2.14 -1.34
C GLY A 21 3.04 -2.42 -1.86
N LEU A 22 2.37 -1.43 -2.48
CA LEU A 22 1.03 -1.61 -3.07
C LEU A 22 1.01 -2.69 -4.14
N LYS A 23 1.97 -2.68 -5.07
CA LYS A 23 2.05 -3.72 -6.13
C LYS A 23 2.22 -5.12 -5.53
N THR A 24 2.95 -5.25 -4.43
CA THR A 24 3.12 -6.52 -3.73
C THR A 24 1.83 -6.95 -3.03
N LEU A 25 1.15 -6.03 -2.34
CA LEU A 25 -0.13 -6.29 -1.68
C LEU A 25 -1.24 -6.64 -2.69
N LEU A 26 -1.28 -5.98 -3.86
CA LEU A 26 -2.17 -6.32 -4.96
C LEU A 26 -1.91 -7.72 -5.52
N ARG A 27 -0.63 -8.09 -5.68
CA ARG A 27 -0.27 -9.46 -6.07
C ARG A 27 -0.75 -10.48 -5.04
N GLN A 28 -0.62 -10.18 -3.76
CA GLN A 28 -1.10 -11.05 -2.68
C GLN A 28 -2.64 -11.15 -2.67
N LEU A 29 -3.34 -10.04 -2.90
CA LEU A 29 -4.80 -9.98 -2.94
C LEU A 29 -5.39 -10.82 -4.08
N LEU A 30 -4.79 -10.73 -5.27
CA LEU A 30 -5.27 -11.41 -6.48
C LEU A 30 -4.71 -12.83 -6.62
N ASP A 31 -3.66 -13.17 -5.87
CA ASP A 31 -3.01 -14.48 -5.85
C ASP A 31 -2.75 -15.03 -7.26
N ILE A 32 -3.29 -16.20 -7.62
CA ILE A 32 -3.09 -16.85 -8.92
C ILE A 32 -3.60 -15.96 -10.08
N ASP A 33 -4.65 -15.17 -9.84
CA ASP A 33 -5.29 -14.33 -10.85
C ASP A 33 -4.52 -13.04 -11.14
N ASN A 34 -3.47 -12.72 -10.38
CA ASN A 34 -2.67 -11.51 -10.57
C ASN A 34 -2.14 -11.35 -12.01
N GLN A 35 -1.91 -12.45 -12.73
CA GLN A 35 -1.43 -12.46 -14.11
C GLN A 35 -2.45 -11.93 -15.12
N LEU A 36 -3.72 -11.82 -14.73
CA LEU A 36 -4.80 -11.27 -15.56
C LEU A 36 -4.83 -9.74 -15.55
N PHE A 37 -4.01 -9.10 -14.70
CA PHE A 37 -4.02 -7.66 -14.47
C PHE A 37 -2.63 -7.05 -14.66
N ASP A 38 -2.57 -5.81 -15.16
CA ASP A 38 -1.36 -5.00 -15.03
C ASP A 38 -1.31 -4.41 -13.62
N LEU A 39 -0.59 -5.09 -12.72
CA LEU A 39 -0.45 -4.64 -11.33
C LEU A 39 0.34 -3.34 -11.20
N SER A 40 1.15 -2.97 -12.19
CA SER A 40 1.89 -1.71 -12.18
C SER A 40 0.94 -0.57 -12.46
N GLU A 41 0.17 -0.68 -13.55
CA GLU A 41 -0.84 0.33 -13.89
C GLU A 41 -1.92 0.44 -12.82
N LEU A 42 -2.33 -0.68 -12.20
CA LEU A 42 -3.28 -0.65 -11.09
C LEU A 42 -2.71 0.07 -9.85
N ALA A 43 -1.45 -0.17 -9.50
CA ALA A 43 -0.78 0.53 -8.40
C ALA A 43 -0.64 2.04 -8.69
N ASP A 44 -0.24 2.39 -9.91
CA ASP A 44 -0.14 3.79 -10.36
C ASP A 44 -1.51 4.48 -10.34
N LEU A 45 -2.58 3.79 -10.77
CA LEU A 45 -3.94 4.32 -10.73
C LEU A 45 -4.39 4.61 -9.29
N ILE A 46 -4.10 3.72 -8.34
CA ILE A 46 -4.40 3.94 -6.91
C ILE A 46 -3.62 5.14 -6.38
N LEU A 47 -2.32 5.21 -6.67
CA LEU A 47 -1.46 6.29 -6.19
C LEU A 47 -1.75 7.64 -6.85
N SER A 48 -2.33 7.65 -8.05
CA SER A 48 -2.79 8.88 -8.70
C SER A 48 -3.98 9.54 -8.00
N GLN A 49 -4.60 8.85 -7.02
CA GLN A 49 -5.78 9.28 -6.29
C GLN A 49 -5.51 9.40 -4.77
N PRO A 50 -4.61 10.31 -4.33
CA PRO A 50 -4.08 10.32 -2.95
C PRO A 50 -5.12 10.57 -1.86
N LEU A 51 -6.29 11.14 -2.18
CA LEU A 51 -7.37 11.36 -1.20
C LEU A 51 -8.39 10.21 -1.15
N LEU A 52 -8.19 9.15 -1.93
CA LEU A 52 -9.10 7.99 -2.05
C LEU A 52 -8.42 6.72 -1.54
N GLY A 53 -7.96 6.76 -0.31
CA GLY A 53 -7.43 5.58 0.37
C GLY A 53 -6.65 5.91 1.64
N SER A 54 -6.16 4.87 2.30
CA SER A 54 -5.23 4.99 3.42
C SER A 54 -4.31 3.77 3.46
N THR A 55 -3.10 3.98 3.95
CA THR A 55 -2.09 2.94 4.19
C THR A 55 -1.82 2.81 5.69
N VAL A 56 -1.37 1.63 6.12
CA VAL A 56 -0.94 1.37 7.50
C VAL A 56 0.54 1.01 7.51
N LYS A 57 1.33 1.74 8.32
CA LYS A 57 2.78 1.59 8.46
C LYS A 57 3.17 1.55 9.94
N VAL A 58 4.33 0.97 10.26
CA VAL A 58 4.82 0.88 11.65
C VAL A 58 6.15 1.57 11.92
N ASP A 59 6.86 1.94 10.86
CA ASP A 59 8.20 2.54 10.92
C ASP A 59 8.23 3.94 10.24
N GLY A 60 7.07 4.60 10.16
CA GLY A 60 6.90 5.95 9.61
C GLY A 60 6.47 6.02 8.14
N ALA A 61 6.29 7.24 7.64
CA ALA A 61 5.71 7.50 6.32
C ALA A 61 6.59 7.06 5.12
N GLU A 62 7.90 6.92 5.34
CA GLU A 62 8.89 6.60 4.30
C GLU A 62 9.08 5.09 4.09
N THR A 63 8.38 4.25 4.85
CA THR A 63 8.46 2.78 4.71
C THR A 63 7.33 2.23 3.85
N ASP A 64 7.51 1.00 3.39
CA ASP A 64 6.43 0.29 2.69
C ASP A 64 5.22 0.06 3.62
N PRO A 65 3.99 0.11 3.07
CA PRO A 65 2.79 -0.20 3.80
C PRO A 65 2.61 -1.71 4.04
N TYR A 66 2.08 -2.04 5.22
CA TYR A 66 1.67 -3.41 5.56
C TYR A 66 0.24 -3.71 5.11
N ALA A 67 -0.58 -2.67 4.99
CA ALA A 67 -1.95 -2.77 4.49
C ALA A 67 -2.34 -1.45 3.81
N PHE A 68 -3.29 -1.53 2.88
CA PHE A 68 -3.93 -0.35 2.31
C PHE A 68 -5.40 -0.62 2.02
N LEU A 69 -6.19 0.44 1.95
CA LEU A 69 -7.55 0.46 1.43
C LEU A 69 -7.64 1.59 0.41
N THR A 70 -8.35 1.37 -0.70
CA THR A 70 -8.57 2.38 -1.73
C THR A 70 -9.97 2.24 -2.33
N VAL A 71 -10.47 3.33 -2.90
CA VAL A 71 -11.64 3.35 -3.77
C VAL A 71 -11.19 3.89 -5.12
N LEU A 72 -11.57 3.21 -6.20
CA LEU A 72 -11.27 3.64 -7.57
C LEU A 72 -12.46 4.44 -8.14
N ASN A 73 -12.18 5.57 -8.79
CA ASN A 73 -13.15 6.42 -9.49
C ASN A 73 -12.94 6.39 -11.01
#